data_AF-A0A954N525-F1
#
_entry.id   AF-A0A954N525-F1
#
_cell.length_a   1.000
_cell.length_b   1.000
_cell.length_c   1.000
_cell.angle_alpha   90.00
_cell.angle_beta   90.00
_cell.angle_gamma   90.00
#
_symmetry.space_group_name_H-M   'P 1'
#
loop_
_entity.id
_entity.type
_entity.pdbx_description
1 polymer ?
#
loop_
_entity_poly.entity_id
_entity_poly.type
_entity_poly.pdbx_seq_one_letter_code
_entity_poly.pdbx_strand_id
1 'polypeptide(L)' 'MTNDSSRRDFLKNSSAVLLAAQALGSHRLYAAAPMKKLNIAIIGCGGIMGTHVKGLAARKDEVTIPWLCDVDP' A
#
# COMPACT_ATOMS: atom_id res chain seq x y z
N MET A 1 4.97 -21.14 39.01
CA MET A 1 4.01 -20.77 37.95
C MET A 1 4.82 -20.32 36.75
N THR A 2 5.21 -21.26 35.89
CA THR A 2 5.95 -20.99 34.65
C THR A 2 5.05 -21.38 33.50
N ASN A 3 4.55 -20.38 32.77
CA ASN A 3 3.82 -20.57 31.52
C ASN A 3 4.81 -21.05 30.45
N ASP A 4 5.06 -22.36 30.38
CA ASP A 4 5.80 -22.96 29.27
C ASP A 4 4.87 -23.09 28.07
N SER A 5 4.63 -21.98 27.38
CA SER A 5 4.08 -22.05 26.03
C SER A 5 5.10 -22.78 25.15
N SER A 6 4.90 -24.08 24.93
CA SER A 6 5.85 -24.87 24.16
C SER A 6 5.89 -24.38 22.70
N ARG A 7 7.01 -24.60 21.99
CA ARG A 7 7.12 -24.32 20.55
C ARG A 7 5.94 -24.90 19.75
N ARG A 8 5.40 -26.03 20.20
CA ARG A 8 4.25 -26.71 19.59
C ARG A 8 2.94 -25.96 19.83
N ASP A 9 2.76 -25.36 21.00
CA ASP A 9 1.58 -24.54 21.30
C ASP A 9 1.63 -23.21 20.56
N PHE A 10 2.82 -22.63 20.42
CA PHE A 10 3.04 -21.47 19.55
C PHE A 10 2.71 -21.77 18.09
N LEU A 11 3.18 -22.89 17.53
CA LEU A 11 2.91 -23.26 16.14
C LEU A 11 1.42 -23.56 15.90
N LYS A 12 0.75 -24.25 16.84
CA LYS A 12 -0.69 -24.49 16.77
C LYS A 12 -1.47 -23.16 16.76
N ASN A 13 -1.15 -22.25 17.68
CA ASN A 13 -1.82 -20.95 17.76
C ASN A 13 -1.50 -20.05 16.55
N SER A 14 -0.27 -20.11 16.02
CA SER A 14 0.13 -19.36 14.83
C SER A 14 -0.57 -19.83 13.55
N SER A 15 -0.80 -21.15 13.41
CA SER A 15 -1.53 -21.71 12.26
C SER A 15 -3.00 -21.26 12.21
N ALA A 16 -3.65 -21.09 13.37
CA ALA A 16 -5.02 -20.59 13.44
C ALA A 16 -5.13 -19.11 13.00
N VAL A 17 -4.13 -18.28 13.33
CA VAL A 17 -4.07 -16.87 12.90
C VAL A 17 -3.82 -16.75 11.39
N LEU A 18 -2.95 -17.59 10.82
CA LEU A 18 -2.70 -17.60 9.37
C LEU A 18 -3.93 -18.04 8.57
N LEU A 19 -4.66 -19.06 9.02
CA LEU A 19 -5.89 -19.50 8.33
C LEU A 19 -6.99 -18.43 8.38
N ALA A 20 -7.13 -17.71 9.51
CA ALA A 20 -8.06 -16.59 9.60
C ALA A 20 -7.68 -15.42 8.66
N ALA A 21 -6.38 -15.13 8.53
CA ALA A 21 -5.88 -14.11 7.60
C ALA A 21 -6.12 -14.49 6.12
N GLN A 22 -6.02 -15.77 5.79
CA GLN A 22 -6.31 -16.28 4.43
C GLN A 22 -7.82 -16.24 4.13
N ALA A 23 -8.68 -16.55 5.12
CA ALA A 23 -10.14 -16.48 4.98
C ALA A 23 -10.66 -15.04 4.83
N LEU A 24 -9.95 -14.05 5.38
CA LEU A 24 -10.27 -12.64 5.21
C LEU A 24 -9.93 -12.11 3.80
N GLY A 25 -9.17 -12.87 3.00
CA GLY A 25 -8.72 -12.45 1.68
C GLY A 25 -7.74 -11.29 1.77
N SER A 26 -6.64 -11.39 1.03
CA SER A 26 -5.65 -10.32 0.84
C SER A 26 -6.26 -8.98 0.39
N HIS A 27 -7.50 -8.96 -0.08
CA HIS A 27 -8.27 -7.78 -0.47
C HIS A 27 -8.86 -6.98 0.70
N ARG A 28 -9.01 -7.53 1.91
CA ARG A 28 -9.59 -6.81 3.07
C ARG A 28 -8.56 -6.07 3.90
N LEU A 29 -7.27 -6.42 3.81
CA LEU A 29 -6.18 -5.71 4.52
C LEU A 29 -5.92 -4.31 3.95
N TYR A 30 -6.39 -4.04 2.72
CA TYR A 30 -6.26 -2.76 2.01
C TYR A 30 -7.60 -2.14 1.64
N ALA A 31 -8.66 -2.42 2.40
CA ALA A 31 -9.91 -1.70 2.24
C ALA A 31 -9.83 -0.33 2.93
N ALA A 32 -8.97 0.56 2.42
CA ALA A 32 -9.14 1.98 2.66
C ALA A 32 -10.49 2.40 2.06
N ALA A 33 -11.20 3.31 2.73
CA ALA A 33 -12.42 3.91 2.16
C ALA A 33 -12.16 4.31 0.69
N PRO A 34 -13.13 4.11 -0.22
CA PRO A 34 -12.91 4.39 -1.63
C PRO A 34 -12.43 5.83 -1.80
N MET A 35 -11.15 6.01 -2.14
CA MET A 35 -10.62 7.32 -2.43
C MET A 35 -11.19 7.75 -3.78
N LYS A 36 -11.90 8.88 -3.80
CA LYS A 36 -12.43 9.47 -5.04
C LYS A 36 -11.32 9.79 -6.05
N LYS A 37 -10.10 10.05 -5.58
CA LYS A 37 -8.91 10.27 -6.41
C LYS A 37 -7.72 9.48 -5.88
N LEU A 38 -6.92 8.92 -6.79
CA LEU A 38 -5.69 8.21 -6.45
C LEU A 38 -4.56 9.20 -6.13
N ASN A 39 -3.98 9.11 -4.93
CA ASN A 39 -2.78 9.86 -4.56
C ASN A 39 -1.54 9.21 -5.17
N ILE A 40 -0.74 9.98 -5.92
CA ILE A 40 0.49 9.56 -6.58
C ILE A 40 1.66 10.42 -6.08
N ALA A 41 2.75 9.80 -5.65
CA ALA A 41 4.01 10.50 -5.38
C ALA A 41 4.90 10.49 -6.63
N ILE A 42 5.65 11.57 -6.85
CA ILE A 42 6.60 11.69 -7.96
C ILE A 42 8.02 11.81 -7.43
N ILE A 43 8.95 11.08 -8.05
CA ILE A 43 10.39 11.16 -7.80
C ILE A 43 11.09 11.44 -9.14
N GLY A 44 11.87 12.53 -9.20
CA GLY A 44 12.52 13.02 -10.40
C GLY A 44 11.55 13.75 -11.34
N CYS A 45 11.67 15.07 -11.40
CA CYS A 45 10.84 16.02 -12.14
C CYS A 45 11.42 16.39 -13.52
N GLY A 46 12.37 15.59 -14.02
CA GLY A 46 12.99 15.79 -15.32
C GLY A 46 12.08 15.55 -16.53
N GLY A 47 12.67 15.60 -17.73
CA GLY A 47 11.92 15.61 -18.99
C GLY A 47 10.90 14.48 -19.17
N ILE A 48 11.26 13.24 -18.84
CA ILE A 48 10.36 12.08 -18.96
C ILE A 48 9.17 12.19 -18.01
N MET A 49 9.38 12.65 -16.77
CA MET A 49 8.30 12.85 -15.81
C MET A 49 7.31 13.90 -16.28
N GLY A 50 7.80 14.93 -16.97
CA GLY A 50 6.96 15.92 -17.65
C GLY A 50 5.95 15.28 -18.60
N THR A 51 6.32 14.24 -19.35
CA THR A 51 5.40 13.50 -20.24
C THR A 51 4.34 12.74 -19.44
N HIS A 52 4.72 12.09 -18.33
CA HIS A 52 3.77 11.38 -17.47
C HIS A 52 2.73 12.33 -16.88
N VAL A 53 3.17 13.43 -16.26
CA VAL A 53 2.27 14.41 -15.64
C VAL A 53 1.38 15.09 -16.67
N LYS A 54 1.91 15.46 -17.84
CA LYS A 54 1.11 16.00 -18.95
C LYS A 54 0.04 15.02 -19.41
N GLY A 55 0.36 13.73 -19.51
CA GLY A 55 -0.61 12.69 -19.86
C GLY A 55 -1.74 12.57 -18.84
N LEU A 56 -1.40 12.54 -17.55
CA LEU A 56 -2.38 12.49 -16.46
C LEU A 56 -3.31 13.72 -16.48
N ALA A 57 -2.74 14.92 -16.66
CA ALA A 57 -3.49 16.16 -16.72
C ALA A 57 -4.39 16.26 -17.96
N ALA A 58 -3.86 15.90 -19.15
CA ALA A 58 -4.60 15.98 -20.40
C ALA A 58 -5.81 15.04 -20.43
N ARG A 59 -5.66 13.84 -19.87
CA ARG A 59 -6.77 12.87 -19.76
C ARG A 59 -7.74 13.19 -18.61
N LYS A 60 -7.38 14.13 -17.73
CA LYS A 60 -8.13 14.46 -16.50
C LYS A 60 -8.36 13.23 -15.63
N ASP A 61 -7.32 12.40 -15.51
CA ASP A 61 -7.36 11.20 -14.68
C ASP A 61 -7.73 11.60 -13.24
N GLU A 62 -8.52 10.77 -12.54
CA GLU A 62 -8.94 11.03 -11.15
C GLU A 62 -7.78 10.79 -10.17
N VAL A 63 -6.76 11.64 -10.25
CA VAL A 63 -5.53 11.54 -9.48
C VAL A 63 -5.19 12.86 -8.79
N THR A 64 -4.37 12.74 -7.76
CA THR A 64 -3.78 13.85 -6.99
C THR A 64 -2.29 13.58 -6.82
N ILE A 65 -1.46 14.61 -6.91
CA ILE A 65 0.00 14.49 -6.74
C ILE A 65 0.42 15.28 -5.49
N PRO A 66 0.25 14.72 -4.28
CA PRO A 66 0.53 15.44 -3.04
C PRO A 66 2.02 15.48 -2.65
N TRP A 67 2.87 14.65 -3.28
CA TRP A 67 4.30 14.57 -2.94
C TRP A 67 5.19 14.62 -4.17
N LEU A 68 6.27 15.38 -4.03
CA LEU A 68 7.31 15.56 -5.03
C LEU A 68 8.68 15.39 -4.36
N CYS A 69 9.61 14.75 -5.06
CA CYS A 69 10.99 14.61 -4.64
C CYS A 69 11.89 14.81 -5.84
N ASP A 70 12.81 15.78 -5.75
CA ASP A 70 13.91 15.97 -6.70
C ASP A 70 15.14 16.44 -5.92
N VAL A 71 16.33 16.17 -6.47
CA VAL A 71 17.59 16.73 -5.96
C VAL A 71 17.73 18.20 -6.39
N ASP A 72 17.11 18.57 -7.51
CA ASP A 72 17.09 19.92 -8.02
C ASP A 72 15.96 20.73 -7.34
N PRO A 73 16.26 21.87 -6.69
CA PRO A 73 15.27 22.72 -6.03
C PRO A 73 14.20 23.33 -6.95
#